data_AF-A0A9P5XNK1-F1
#
_entry.id   AF-A0A9P5XNK1-F1
#
_cell.length_a   1.000
_cell.length_b   1.000
_cell.length_c   1.000
_cell.angle_alpha   90.00
_cell.angle_beta   90.00
_cell.angle_gamma   90.00
#
_symmetry.space_group_name_H-M   'P 1'
#
loop_
_entity.id
_entity.type
_entity.pdbx_description
1 polymer ?
#
loop_
_entity_poly.entity_id
_entity_poly.type
_entity_poly.pdbx_seq_one_letter_code
_entity_poly.pdbx_strand_id
1 'polypeptide(L)'
;MGGGDLNMKKSWHPLLLKNQERVWLEEKKALEEKKKLDQLRKEKEEERQLQELQRMQEEQTGKKRQEKLEWMYATPATGNSQNSNELEDYLLGKKRVDKALTADDNARLGASHKSFIAVQNANTARDIASKIREDPLLAIKQQEQAAYQSLMSNPLRLREMQERNGIKPKKDKKKEKEERKRLKAE
;
A
#
# COMPACT_ATOMS: atom_id res chain seq x y z
N MET A 1 50.15 10.36 35.05
CA MET A 1 48.81 10.46 35.67
C MET A 1 47.81 9.86 34.69
N GLY A 2 47.30 8.66 34.96
CA GLY A 2 46.42 7.94 34.03
C GLY A 2 45.48 7.03 34.81
N GLY A 3 44.67 7.61 35.69
CA GLY A 3 43.65 6.89 36.44
C GLY A 3 42.28 7.11 35.81
N GLY A 4 41.95 6.35 34.77
CA GLY A 4 40.56 6.25 34.31
C GLY A 4 39.72 5.48 35.32
N ASP A 5 38.44 5.83 35.44
CA ASP A 5 37.49 5.22 36.37
C ASP A 5 37.51 3.68 36.24
N LEU A 6 37.84 3.00 37.35
CA LEU A 6 37.92 1.54 37.43
C LEU A 6 36.57 0.89 37.10
N ASN A 7 35.47 1.60 37.35
CA ASN A 7 34.12 1.11 37.08
C ASN A 7 33.85 0.96 35.58
N MET A 8 34.51 1.75 34.72
CA MET A 8 34.37 1.62 33.26
C MET A 8 34.92 0.29 32.72
N LYS A 9 35.74 -0.43 33.50
CA LYS A 9 36.21 -1.79 33.17
C LYS A 9 35.23 -2.88 33.62
N LYS A 10 34.15 -2.53 34.32
CA LYS A 10 33.15 -3.48 34.81
C LYS A 10 32.02 -3.61 33.79
N SER A 11 31.64 -4.84 33.48
CA SER A 11 30.61 -5.15 32.49
C SER A 11 29.22 -4.64 32.86
N TRP A 12 28.94 -4.43 34.15
CA TRP A 12 27.64 -3.95 34.64
C TRP A 12 27.52 -2.41 34.62
N HIS A 13 28.60 -1.67 34.34
CA HIS A 13 28.58 -0.22 34.47
C HIS A 13 27.69 0.43 33.39
N PRO A 14 26.71 1.27 33.76
CA PRO A 14 25.69 1.75 32.82
C PRO A 14 26.27 2.71 31.77
N LEU A 15 27.35 3.42 32.09
CA LEU A 15 27.99 4.34 31.15
C LEU A 15 28.85 3.64 30.08
N LEU A 16 29.02 2.31 30.15
CA LEU A 16 29.69 1.58 29.08
C LEU A 16 28.84 1.64 27.80
N LEU A 17 29.43 1.98 26.65
CA LEU A 17 28.73 2.11 25.37
C LEU A 17 27.84 0.90 25.05
N LYS A 18 28.34 -0.32 25.28
CA LYS A 18 27.58 -1.57 25.09
C LYS A 18 26.29 -1.64 25.91
N ASN A 19 26.32 -1.12 27.14
CA ASN A 19 25.15 -1.11 28.02
C ASN A 19 24.16 -0.02 27.64
N GLN A 20 24.66 1.16 27.24
CA GLN A 20 23.83 2.24 26.70
C GLN A 20 23.12 1.78 25.41
N GLU A 21 23.83 1.09 24.52
CA GLU A 21 23.26 0.51 23.30
C GLU A 21 22.15 -0.50 23.62
N ARG A 22 22.37 -1.38 24.60
CA ARG A 22 21.34 -2.35 25.03
C ARG A 22 20.10 -1.65 25.59
N VAL A 23 20.28 -0.69 26.49
CA VAL A 23 19.17 0.11 27.05
C VAL A 23 18.42 0.84 25.94
N TRP A 24 19.14 1.48 25.02
CA TRP A 24 18.54 2.19 23.90
C TRP A 24 17.73 1.27 22.98
N LEU A 25 18.22 0.06 22.70
CA LEU A 25 17.48 -0.93 21.91
C LEU A 25 16.19 -1.39 22.61
N GLU A 26 16.25 -1.61 23.92
CA GLU A 26 15.09 -1.99 24.72
C GLU A 26 14.06 -0.84 24.81
N GLU A 27 14.52 0.38 25.05
CA GLU A 27 13.67 1.58 25.05
C GLU A 27 13.01 1.81 23.70
N LYS A 28 13.76 1.66 22.60
CA LYS A 28 13.23 1.77 21.25
C LYS A 28 12.14 0.73 21.00
N LYS A 29 12.38 -0.53 21.39
CA LYS A 29 11.38 -1.60 21.27
C LYS A 29 10.13 -1.30 22.10
N ALA A 30 10.29 -0.83 23.34
CA ALA A 30 9.18 -0.45 24.20
C ALA A 30 8.35 0.71 23.62
N LEU A 31 9.00 1.70 22.99
CA LEU A 31 8.31 2.78 22.29
C LEU A 31 7.53 2.29 21.07
N GLU A 32 8.08 1.35 20.29
CA GLU A 32 7.38 0.74 19.16
C GLU A 32 6.15 -0.07 19.61
N GLU A 33 6.27 -0.84 20.69
CA GLU A 33 5.15 -1.58 21.28
C GLU A 33 4.06 -0.64 21.80
N LYS A 34 4.45 0.42 22.52
CA LYS A 34 3.51 1.45 22.99
C LYS A 34 2.77 2.12 21.84
N LYS A 35 3.49 2.47 20.76
CA LYS A 35 2.87 3.07 19.56
C LYS A 35 1.83 2.15 18.93
N LYS A 36 2.11 0.85 18.83
CA LYS A 36 1.15 -0.14 18.31
C LYS A 36 -0.08 -0.27 19.22
N LEU A 37 0.13 -0.28 20.54
CA LEU A 37 -0.98 -0.32 21.50
C LEU A 37 -1.85 0.93 21.43
N ASP A 38 -1.24 2.11 21.29
CA ASP A 38 -1.97 3.37 21.20
C ASP A 38 -2.77 3.45 19.89
N GLN A 39 -2.23 2.92 18.79
CA GLN A 39 -2.98 2.76 17.55
C GLN A 39 -4.21 1.85 17.72
N LEU A 40 -4.03 0.66 18.32
CA LEU A 40 -5.14 -0.27 18.59
C LEU A 40 -6.20 0.31 19.53
N ARG A 41 -5.78 1.12 20.51
CA ARG A 41 -6.72 1.83 21.40
C ARG A 41 -7.54 2.84 20.62
N LYS A 42 -6.89 3.60 19.74
CA LYS A 42 -7.57 4.58 18.89
C LYS A 42 -8.57 3.92 17.95
N GLU A 43 -8.19 2.83 17.28
CA GLU A 43 -9.09 2.05 16.41
C GLU A 43 -10.34 1.57 17.18
N LYS A 44 -10.16 1.04 18.41
CA LYS A 44 -11.29 0.63 19.26
C LYS A 44 -12.18 1.79 19.71
N GLU A 45 -11.59 2.97 19.93
CA GLU A 45 -12.34 4.16 20.31
C GLU A 45 -13.15 4.70 19.13
N GLU A 46 -12.56 4.71 17.93
CA GLU A 46 -13.25 5.04 16.67
C GLU A 46 -14.41 4.05 16.40
N GLU A 47 -14.19 2.74 16.57
CA GLU A 47 -15.25 1.72 16.47
C GLU A 47 -16.40 1.98 17.46
N ARG A 48 -16.07 2.32 18.70
CA ARG A 48 -17.09 2.63 19.72
C ARG A 48 -17.88 3.88 19.37
N GLN A 49 -17.20 4.94 18.91
CA GLN A 49 -17.86 6.18 18.49
C GLN A 49 -18.80 5.95 17.32
N LEU A 50 -18.40 5.13 16.34
CA LEU A 50 -19.27 4.74 15.23
C LEU A 50 -20.48 3.94 15.71
N GLN A 51 -20.28 3.00 16.63
CA GLN A 51 -21.37 2.21 17.21
C GLN A 51 -22.36 3.08 17.99
N GLU A 52 -21.86 4.05 18.77
CA GLU A 52 -22.70 5.01 19.51
C GLU A 52 -23.49 5.90 18.56
N LEU A 53 -22.86 6.41 17.49
CA LEU A 53 -23.53 7.21 16.47
C LEU A 53 -24.62 6.40 15.76
N GLN A 54 -24.33 5.14 15.40
CA GLN A 54 -25.31 4.24 14.80
C GLN A 54 -26.49 4.02 15.76
N ARG A 55 -26.22 3.76 17.04
CA ARG A 55 -27.26 3.60 18.06
C ARG A 55 -28.13 4.85 18.16
N MET A 56 -27.55 6.06 18.20
CA MET A 56 -28.33 7.30 18.21
C MET A 56 -29.18 7.47 16.95
N GLN A 57 -28.66 7.08 15.77
CA GLN A 57 -29.43 7.12 14.53
C GLN A 57 -30.62 6.14 14.56
N GLU A 58 -30.43 4.94 15.12
CA GLU A 58 -31.50 3.95 15.30
C GLU A 58 -32.57 4.44 16.28
N GLU A 59 -32.18 5.06 17.39
CA GLU A 59 -33.08 5.66 18.37
C GLU A 59 -33.91 6.81 17.74
N GLN A 60 -33.30 7.64 16.88
CA GLN A 60 -34.02 8.72 16.17
C GLN A 60 -34.92 8.22 15.03
N THR A 61 -34.45 7.24 14.25
CA THR A 61 -35.16 6.76 13.05
C THR A 61 -36.22 5.71 13.41
N GLY A 62 -36.13 5.09 14.59
CA GLY A 62 -37.02 4.02 15.06
C GLY A 62 -36.88 2.70 14.30
N LYS A 63 -35.96 2.62 13.33
CA LYS A 63 -35.69 1.45 12.49
C LYS A 63 -34.30 0.93 12.80
N LYS A 64 -34.21 -0.29 13.36
CA LYS A 64 -32.94 -0.97 13.61
C LYS A 64 -32.30 -1.39 12.28
N ARG A 65 -31.02 -1.07 12.08
CA ARG A 65 -30.27 -1.58 10.92
C ARG A 65 -29.97 -3.05 11.16
N GLN A 66 -30.16 -3.90 10.14
CA GLN A 66 -29.76 -5.29 10.25
C GLN A 66 -28.22 -5.36 10.27
N GLU A 67 -27.64 -5.90 11.35
CA GLU A 67 -26.21 -6.22 11.43
C GLU A 67 -25.90 -7.36 10.45
N LYS A 68 -25.50 -7.00 9.24
CA LYS A 68 -25.03 -7.95 8.23
C LYS A 68 -23.52 -8.07 8.35
N LEU A 69 -23.00 -9.30 8.38
CA LEU A 69 -21.56 -9.56 8.28
C LEU A 69 -21.09 -9.31 6.85
N GLU A 70 -21.07 -8.04 6.44
CA GLU A 70 -20.62 -7.63 5.11
C GLU A 70 -19.18 -8.08 4.87
N TRP A 71 -18.32 -8.08 5.89
CA TRP A 71 -16.94 -8.58 5.77
C TRP A 71 -16.85 -10.09 5.43
N MET A 72 -17.85 -10.89 5.82
CA MET A 72 -17.88 -12.34 5.56
C MET A 72 -18.48 -12.66 4.18
N TYR A 73 -19.36 -11.80 3.67
CA TYR A 73 -20.04 -11.97 2.38
C TYR A 73 -19.53 -11.04 1.27
N ALA A 74 -18.57 -10.15 1.58
CA ALA A 74 -17.84 -9.39 0.59
C ALA A 74 -16.91 -10.34 -0.18
N THR A 75 -17.45 -10.98 -1.20
CA THR A 75 -16.65 -11.72 -2.18
C THR A 75 -15.73 -10.71 -2.89
N PRO A 76 -14.40 -10.86 -2.80
CA PRO A 76 -13.44 -9.85 -3.30
C PRO A 76 -13.33 -9.80 -4.83
N ALA A 77 -14.32 -10.30 -5.55
CA ALA A 77 -14.29 -10.40 -7.00
C ALA A 77 -15.66 -10.04 -7.57
N THR A 78 -15.95 -8.73 -7.61
CA THR A 78 -16.64 -8.04 -8.71
C THR A 78 -17.01 -6.63 -8.23
N GLY A 79 -16.32 -5.63 -8.78
CA GLY A 79 -16.64 -4.24 -8.51
C GLY A 79 -18.10 -3.92 -8.79
N ASN A 80 -18.69 -3.07 -7.94
CA ASN A 80 -19.83 -2.22 -8.25
C ASN A 80 -21.05 -2.86 -8.94
N SER A 81 -21.41 -4.10 -8.65
CA SER A 81 -22.76 -4.56 -9.01
C SER A 81 -23.75 -4.11 -7.94
N GLN A 82 -24.53 -3.09 -8.25
CA GLN A 82 -25.52 -2.45 -7.36
C GLN A 82 -26.59 -3.40 -6.80
N ASN A 83 -26.64 -4.67 -7.22
CA ASN A 83 -27.61 -5.64 -6.73
C ASN A 83 -26.95 -7.02 -6.52
N SER A 84 -26.53 -7.31 -5.27
CA SER A 84 -25.98 -8.62 -4.88
C SER A 84 -26.93 -9.78 -5.24
N ASN A 85 -28.24 -9.56 -5.06
CA ASN A 85 -29.27 -10.56 -5.32
C ASN A 85 -29.40 -10.89 -6.82
N GLU A 86 -29.11 -9.95 -7.72
CA GLU A 86 -29.29 -10.18 -9.16
C GLU A 86 -28.19 -11.05 -9.75
N LEU A 87 -26.97 -10.95 -9.19
CA LEU A 87 -25.87 -11.82 -9.58
C LEU A 87 -26.10 -13.26 -9.08
N GLU A 88 -26.59 -13.41 -7.85
CA GLU A 88 -26.94 -14.72 -7.28
C GLU A 88 -28.08 -15.39 -8.06
N ASP A 89 -29.14 -14.65 -8.40
CA ASP A 89 -30.24 -15.15 -9.22
C ASP A 89 -29.81 -15.50 -10.65
N TYR A 90 -28.82 -14.79 -11.19
CA TYR A 90 -28.24 -15.04 -12.51
C TYR A 90 -27.36 -16.30 -12.52
N LEU A 91 -26.49 -16.47 -11.51
CA LEU A 91 -25.66 -17.68 -11.35
C LEU A 91 -26.52 -18.93 -11.09
N LEU A 92 -27.64 -18.78 -10.38
CA LEU A 92 -28.63 -19.84 -10.18
C LEU A 92 -29.57 -20.04 -11.38
N GLY A 93 -29.37 -19.32 -12.47
CA GLY A 93 -30.14 -19.47 -13.72
C GLY A 93 -31.60 -19.00 -13.63
N LYS A 94 -32.01 -18.34 -12.55
CA LYS A 94 -33.36 -17.82 -12.35
C LYS A 94 -33.63 -16.58 -13.21
N LYS A 95 -32.60 -15.80 -13.55
CA LYS A 95 -32.70 -14.63 -14.45
C LYS A 95 -31.87 -14.86 -15.72
N ARG A 96 -32.43 -14.51 -16.89
CA ARG A 96 -31.74 -14.58 -18.19
C ARG A 96 -30.90 -13.32 -18.43
N VAL A 97 -29.73 -13.48 -19.06
CA VAL A 97 -28.79 -12.39 -19.44
C VAL A 97 -29.48 -11.29 -20.25
N ASP A 98 -30.40 -11.68 -21.12
CA ASP A 98 -31.03 -10.79 -22.11
C ASP A 98 -31.74 -9.58 -21.48
N LYS A 99 -32.22 -9.74 -20.25
CA LYS A 99 -32.95 -8.68 -19.53
C LYS A 99 -32.01 -7.60 -18.97
N ALA A 100 -30.75 -7.95 -18.71
CA ALA A 100 -29.72 -6.99 -18.30
C ALA A 100 -29.25 -6.14 -19.49
N LEU A 101 -29.19 -6.72 -20.69
CA LEU A 101 -28.81 -6.02 -21.91
C LEU A 101 -29.90 -5.03 -22.38
N THR A 102 -31.18 -5.43 -22.31
CA THR A 102 -32.33 -4.61 -22.75
C THR A 102 -32.66 -3.44 -21.82
N ALA A 103 -32.24 -3.50 -20.55
CA ALA A 103 -32.38 -2.38 -19.61
C ALA A 103 -31.45 -1.20 -19.99
N ASP A 104 -30.25 -1.48 -20.53
CA ASP A 104 -29.29 -0.46 -20.94
C ASP A 104 -29.76 0.30 -22.20
N ASP A 105 -30.44 -0.39 -23.13
CA ASP A 105 -30.98 0.22 -24.35
C ASP A 105 -32.15 1.19 -24.09
N ASN A 106 -33.02 0.88 -23.13
CA ASN A 106 -34.12 1.77 -22.74
C ASN A 106 -33.64 3.03 -21.98
N ALA A 107 -32.53 2.92 -21.24
CA ALA A 107 -31.91 4.07 -20.58
C ALA A 107 -31.32 5.07 -21.58
N ARG A 108 -30.83 4.59 -22.74
CA ARG A 108 -30.26 5.43 -23.81
C ARG A 108 -31.32 6.20 -24.60
N LEU A 109 -32.53 5.63 -24.79
CA LEU A 109 -33.61 6.29 -25.52
C LEU A 109 -34.25 7.47 -24.77
N GLY A 110 -34.18 7.47 -23.43
CA GLY A 110 -34.66 8.59 -22.59
C GLY A 110 -33.67 9.75 -22.40
N ALA A 111 -32.49 9.69 -23.03
CA ALA A 111 -31.40 10.64 -22.80
C ALA A 111 -31.44 11.89 -23.70
N SER A 112 -32.24 11.91 -24.77
CA SER A 112 -32.25 13.02 -25.75
C SER A 112 -32.71 14.36 -25.16
N HIS A 113 -33.47 14.34 -24.06
CA HIS A 113 -33.98 15.54 -23.39
C HIS A 113 -33.23 15.94 -22.10
N LYS A 114 -32.18 15.19 -21.70
CA LYS A 114 -31.42 15.40 -20.45
C LYS A 114 -30.11 16.16 -20.63
N SER A 115 -29.81 16.61 -21.85
CA SER A 115 -28.57 17.31 -22.20
C SER A 115 -28.40 18.67 -21.50
N PHE A 116 -29.48 19.27 -20.99
CA PHE A 116 -29.43 20.55 -20.29
C PHE A 116 -29.21 20.44 -18.76
N ILE A 117 -29.46 19.27 -18.15
CA ILE A 117 -29.29 19.03 -16.70
C ILE A 117 -27.95 18.32 -16.40
N ALA A 118 -27.20 17.92 -17.43
CA ALA A 118 -25.96 17.17 -17.31
C ALA A 118 -24.69 18.02 -17.00
N VAL A 119 -24.83 19.23 -16.46
CA VAL A 119 -23.67 20.06 -16.05
C VAL A 119 -23.11 19.65 -14.69
N GLN A 120 -23.76 18.74 -13.96
CA GLN A 120 -23.26 18.19 -12.70
C GLN A 120 -22.57 16.83 -12.89
N ASN A 121 -21.71 16.71 -13.91
CA ASN A 121 -20.81 15.57 -13.99
C ASN A 121 -19.76 15.72 -12.87
N ALA A 122 -19.86 14.91 -11.82
CA ALA A 122 -19.03 14.95 -10.61
C ALA A 122 -17.53 14.67 -10.84
N ASN A 123 -17.10 14.56 -12.09
CA ASN A 123 -15.72 14.34 -12.51
C ASN A 123 -15.34 15.40 -13.56
N THR A 124 -15.13 16.64 -13.10
CA THR A 124 -14.57 17.69 -13.96
C THR A 124 -13.16 17.29 -14.38
N ALA A 125 -12.71 17.65 -15.59
CA ALA A 125 -11.35 17.33 -16.07
C ALA A 125 -10.25 17.76 -15.08
N ARG A 126 -10.46 18.89 -14.38
CA ARG A 126 -9.57 19.40 -13.32
C ARG A 126 -9.55 18.51 -12.07
N ASP A 127 -10.70 17.97 -11.70
CA ASP A 127 -10.84 17.07 -10.55
C ASP A 127 -10.21 15.70 -10.84
N ILE A 128 -10.40 15.17 -12.05
CA ILE A 128 -9.71 13.95 -12.50
C ILE A 128 -8.20 14.15 -12.50
N ALA A 129 -7.70 15.27 -13.03
CA ALA A 129 -6.27 15.56 -13.03
C ALA A 129 -5.70 15.67 -11.60
N SER A 130 -6.48 16.23 -10.66
CA SER A 130 -6.08 16.32 -9.25
C SER A 130 -6.05 14.94 -8.60
N LYS A 131 -7.08 14.11 -8.81
CA LYS A 131 -7.14 12.73 -8.31
C LYS A 131 -5.98 11.87 -8.81
N ILE A 132 -5.62 12.01 -10.09
CA ILE A 132 -4.46 11.31 -10.67
C ILE A 132 -3.16 11.81 -10.04
N ARG A 133 -3.02 13.12 -9.80
CA ARG A 133 -1.82 13.69 -9.17
C ARG A 133 -1.66 13.27 -7.73
N GLU A 134 -2.75 13.21 -6.98
CA GLU A 134 -2.79 12.83 -5.56
C GLU A 134 -2.94 11.31 -5.35
N ASP A 135 -2.87 10.49 -6.41
CA ASP A 135 -2.92 9.02 -6.29
C ASP A 135 -1.59 8.49 -5.71
N PRO A 136 -1.58 7.93 -4.49
CA PRO A 136 -0.37 7.42 -3.86
C PRO A 136 0.25 6.25 -4.64
N LEU A 137 -0.55 5.43 -5.33
CA LEU A 137 -0.04 4.30 -6.11
C LEU A 137 0.70 4.79 -7.34
N LEU A 138 0.19 5.82 -8.01
CA LEU A 138 0.86 6.45 -9.13
C LEU A 138 2.18 7.11 -8.69
N ALA A 139 2.18 7.80 -7.55
CA ALA A 139 3.37 8.43 -6.99
C ALA A 139 4.48 7.40 -6.69
N ILE A 140 4.13 6.26 -6.07
CA ILE A 140 5.08 5.17 -5.79
C ILE A 140 5.66 4.61 -7.10
N LYS A 141 4.81 4.37 -8.11
CA LYS A 141 5.26 3.86 -9.41
C LYS A 141 6.19 4.84 -10.12
N GLN A 142 5.91 6.14 -10.04
CA GLN A 142 6.79 7.16 -10.63
C GLN A 142 8.14 7.20 -9.91
N GLN A 143 8.15 7.09 -8.58
CA GLN A 143 9.38 7.03 -7.78
C GLN A 143 10.20 5.78 -8.11
N GLU A 144 9.56 4.62 -8.26
CA GLU A 144 10.21 3.37 -8.67
C GLU A 144 10.87 3.51 -10.04
N GLN A 145 10.13 4.05 -11.03
CA GLN A 145 10.67 4.30 -12.36
C GLN A 145 11.85 5.28 -12.35
N ALA A 146 11.76 6.37 -11.58
CA ALA A 146 12.83 7.35 -11.46
C ALA A 146 14.07 6.73 -10.79
N ALA A 147 13.88 5.93 -9.75
CA ALA A 147 14.97 5.19 -9.11
C ALA A 147 15.63 4.22 -10.09
N TYR A 148 14.84 3.45 -10.84
CA TYR A 148 15.35 2.53 -11.86
C TYR A 148 16.15 3.25 -12.95
N GLN A 149 15.63 4.37 -13.46
CA GLN A 149 16.34 5.19 -14.45
C GLN A 149 17.65 5.75 -13.88
N SER A 150 17.66 6.22 -12.62
CA SER A 150 18.87 6.74 -11.97
C SER A 150 19.97 5.68 -11.79
N LEU A 151 19.57 4.42 -11.57
CA LEU A 151 20.48 3.29 -11.49
C LEU A 151 21.03 2.92 -12.86
N MET A 152 20.19 2.98 -13.90
CA MET A 152 20.61 2.72 -15.27
C MET A 152 21.49 3.84 -15.84
N SER A 153 21.25 5.10 -15.48
CA SER A 153 22.03 6.24 -15.94
C SER A 153 23.43 6.32 -15.30
N ASN A 154 23.64 5.68 -14.14
CA ASN A 154 24.92 5.71 -13.44
C ASN A 154 25.53 4.29 -13.30
N PRO A 155 26.35 3.85 -14.26
CA PRO A 155 26.93 2.51 -14.26
C PRO A 155 27.92 2.27 -13.11
N LEU A 156 28.52 3.31 -12.54
CA LEU A 156 29.42 3.19 -11.38
C LEU A 156 28.64 2.88 -10.10
N ARG A 157 27.51 3.56 -9.89
CA ARG A 157 26.62 3.33 -8.74
C ARG A 157 25.95 1.95 -8.81
N LEU A 158 25.60 1.50 -10.02
CA LEU A 158 25.08 0.17 -10.26
C LEU A 158 26.11 -0.91 -9.90
N ARG A 159 27.37 -0.71 -10.28
CA ARG A 159 28.47 -1.63 -9.96
C ARG A 159 28.76 -1.69 -8.46
N GLU A 160 28.79 -0.55 -7.77
CA GLU A 160 28.94 -0.49 -6.31
C GLU A 160 27.80 -1.25 -5.60
N MET A 161 26.55 -1.07 -6.05
CA MET A 161 25.40 -1.80 -5.52
C MET A 161 25.51 -3.31 -5.76
N GLN A 162 25.92 -3.73 -6.96
CA GLN A 162 26.13 -5.14 -7.28
C GLN A 162 27.23 -5.77 -6.42
N GLU A 163 28.35 -5.05 -6.21
CA GLU A 163 29.46 -5.48 -5.37
C GLU A 163 29.02 -5.59 -3.90
N ARG A 164 28.26 -4.62 -3.35
CA ARG A 164 27.68 -4.71 -1.99
C ARG A 164 26.70 -5.87 -1.84
N ASN A 165 25.90 -6.16 -2.87
CA ASN A 165 24.96 -7.28 -2.88
C ASN A 165 25.62 -8.63 -3.22
N GLY A 166 26.95 -8.68 -3.35
CA GLY A 166 27.70 -9.90 -3.60
C GLY A 166 27.55 -10.48 -5.02
N ILE A 167 26.94 -9.73 -5.93
CA ILE A 167 26.72 -10.13 -7.33
C ILE A 167 27.98 -9.76 -8.12
N LYS A 168 28.86 -10.73 -8.37
CA LYS A 168 30.04 -10.52 -9.23
C LYS A 168 29.58 -10.33 -10.68
N PRO A 169 30.03 -9.26 -11.38
CA PRO A 169 29.71 -9.09 -12.80
C PRO A 169 30.27 -10.27 -13.60
N LYS A 170 29.43 -10.88 -14.45
CA LYS A 170 29.87 -11.92 -15.39
C LYS A 170 30.94 -11.30 -16.29
N LYS A 171 32.21 -11.70 -16.10
CA LYS A 171 33.29 -11.35 -17.04
C LYS A 171 32.99 -11.97 -18.39
N ASP A 172 33.02 -11.16 -19.44
CA ASP A 172 32.87 -11.64 -20.81
C ASP A 172 34.01 -12.61 -21.15
N LYS A 173 33.68 -13.90 -21.32
CA LYS A 173 34.63 -14.98 -21.68
C LYS A 173 35.49 -14.64 -22.90
N LYS A 174 35.01 -13.77 -23.79
CA LYS A 174 35.74 -13.31 -24.99
C LYS A 174 36.95 -12.45 -24.63
N LYS A 175 36.82 -11.52 -23.67
CA LYS A 175 37.93 -10.67 -23.20
C LYS A 175 38.99 -11.49 -22.46
N GLU A 176 38.57 -12.46 -21.65
CA GLU A 176 39.48 -13.36 -20.93
C GLU A 176 40.30 -14.26 -21.88
N LYS A 177 39.68 -14.77 -22.96
CA LYS A 177 40.38 -15.56 -23.99
C LYS A 177 41.39 -14.71 -24.78
N GLU A 178 41.12 -13.42 -24.96
CA GLU A 178 42.00 -12.49 -25.67
C GLU A 178 43.20 -12.07 -24.80
N GLU A 179 42.98 -11.76 -23.52
CA GLU A 179 44.04 -11.49 -22.53
C GLU A 179 44.98 -12.70 -22.38
N ARG A 180 44.42 -13.91 -22.27
CA ARG A 180 45.20 -15.14 -22.14
C ARG A 180 46.01 -15.49 -23.39
N LYS A 181 45.59 -15.00 -24.58
CA LYS A 181 46.38 -15.11 -25.81
C LYS A 181 47.52 -14.09 -25.83
N ARG A 182 47.29 -12.86 -25.36
CA ARG A 182 48.34 -11.82 -25.27
C ARG A 182 49.45 -12.21 -24.29
N LEU A 183 49.08 -12.71 -23.10
CA LEU A 183 50.03 -13.21 -22.08
C LEU A 183 50.81 -14.47 -22.51
N LYS A 184 50.42 -15.12 -23.62
CA LYS A 184 51.14 -16.27 -24.19
C LYS A 184 52.06 -15.90 -25.35
N ALA A 185 51.95 -14.67 -25.86
CA ALA A 185 52.72 -14.16 -26.99
C ALA A 185 53.89 -13.26 -26.53
N GLU A 186 53.98 -12.99 -25.23
CA GLU A 186 55.10 -12.36 -24.53
C GLU A 186 55.93 -13.45 -23.84
#